data_AF-A0AB35XB95-F1
#
_entry.id   AF-A0AB35XB95-F1
#
_cell.length_a   1.000
_cell.length_b   1.000
_cell.length_c   1.000
_cell.angle_alpha   90.00
_cell.angle_beta   90.00
_cell.angle_gamma   90.00
#
_symmetry.space_group_name_H-M   'P 1'
#
loop_
_entity.id
_entity.type
_entity.pdbx_description
1 polymer ?
#
loop_
_entity_poly.entity_id
_entity_poly.type
_entity_poly.pdbx_seq_one_letter_code
_entity_poly.pdbx_strand_id
1 'polypeptide(L)'
;MKKNSQQSRSGWGGKRKGAGAPLGNTNAVKHGERSRRAFFPFEGGEALSPLVRNRARNLMLAERYGLLLANNPTPETEEWREMTLINGLMGLHADRIARLELRLARSVSMQARRDLRRVKKSGAC
;
A
#
# COMPACT_ATOMS: atom_id res chain seq x y z
N MET A 1 28.56 -34.29 30.26
CA MET A 1 29.04 -33.00 29.70
C MET A 1 27.89 -32.30 28.99
N LYS A 2 27.94 -30.96 28.95
CA LYS A 2 26.84 -29.99 28.81
C LYS A 2 25.96 -30.12 27.55
N LYS A 3 24.64 -29.92 27.72
CA LYS A 3 23.72 -29.42 26.68
C LYS A 3 24.18 -28.01 26.26
N ASN A 4 24.17 -27.69 24.96
CA ASN A 4 23.82 -26.38 24.39
C ASN A 4 24.05 -26.34 22.86
N SER A 5 22.96 -26.32 22.09
CA SER A 5 22.69 -25.21 21.17
C SER A 5 21.29 -25.38 20.59
N GLN A 6 20.38 -24.57 21.14
CA GLN A 6 19.06 -24.31 20.59
C GLN A 6 19.19 -23.78 19.15
N GLN A 7 18.31 -24.31 18.28
CA GLN A 7 17.76 -23.72 17.06
C GLN A 7 18.52 -22.59 16.33
N SER A 8 18.79 -22.85 15.04
CA SER A 8 18.33 -21.92 14.01
C SER A 8 17.38 -22.66 13.06
N ARG A 9 16.08 -22.57 13.35
CA ARG A 9 14.99 -22.86 12.41
C ARG A 9 14.87 -21.69 11.43
N SER A 10 15.84 -21.49 10.55
CA SER A 10 15.66 -20.56 9.43
C SER A 10 15.24 -21.34 8.18
N GLY A 11 14.02 -21.86 8.20
CA GLY A 11 13.32 -22.43 7.04
C GLY A 11 12.79 -21.35 6.09
N TRP A 12 13.56 -20.28 5.89
CA TRP A 12 13.16 -19.10 5.12
C TRP A 12 14.25 -18.80 4.09
N GLY A 13 14.27 -19.61 3.03
CA GLY A 13 15.23 -19.51 1.93
C GLY A 13 14.92 -20.60 0.91
N GLY A 14 14.24 -20.22 -0.17
CA GLY A 14 13.55 -21.13 -1.08
C GLY A 14 14.45 -22.13 -1.81
N LYS A 15 13.92 -23.36 -1.94
CA LYS A 15 14.10 -24.38 -3.01
C LYS A 15 13.53 -25.76 -2.61
N ARG A 16 12.84 -25.90 -1.47
CA ARG A 16 12.21 -27.16 -1.02
C ARG A 16 10.69 -27.07 -1.07
N LYS A 17 10.01 -28.21 -1.30
CA LYS A 17 8.55 -28.32 -1.20
C LYS A 17 8.13 -27.93 0.23
N GLY A 18 7.37 -26.85 0.40
CA GLY A 18 7.04 -26.24 1.71
C GLY A 18 7.93 -25.08 2.16
N ALA A 19 8.94 -24.68 1.37
CA ALA A 19 9.70 -23.46 1.61
C ALA A 19 8.94 -22.26 1.04
N GLY A 20 8.21 -21.58 1.93
CA GLY A 20 7.44 -20.39 1.64
C GLY A 20 6.80 -19.90 2.94
N ALA A 21 6.39 -18.64 2.97
CA ALA A 21 5.64 -18.16 4.11
C ALA A 21 4.38 -18.99 4.30
N PRO A 22 4.00 -19.38 5.55
CA PRO A 22 2.70 -19.95 5.80
C PRO A 22 1.63 -19.10 5.11
N LEU A 23 0.59 -19.73 4.55
CA LEU A 23 -0.50 -19.01 3.91
C LEU A 23 -1.03 -17.93 4.87
N GLY A 24 -1.03 -16.66 4.45
CA GLY A 24 -1.41 -15.53 5.29
C GLY A 24 -0.26 -14.82 6.04
N ASN A 25 0.94 -15.39 6.09
CA ASN A 25 2.12 -14.69 6.60
C ASN A 25 2.60 -13.66 5.58
N THR A 26 2.11 -12.44 5.75
CA THR A 26 2.42 -11.26 4.95
C THR A 26 3.51 -10.39 5.58
N ASN A 27 4.25 -10.88 6.58
CA ASN A 27 5.20 -10.05 7.33
C ASN A 27 6.35 -9.52 6.45
N ALA A 28 6.86 -10.31 5.51
CA ALA A 28 7.86 -9.85 4.55
C ALA A 28 7.31 -8.71 3.67
N VAL A 29 6.04 -8.80 3.24
CA VAL A 29 5.38 -7.77 2.45
C VAL A 29 5.13 -6.51 3.29
N LYS A 30 4.64 -6.66 4.53
CA LYS A 30 4.43 -5.56 5.48
C LYS A 30 5.73 -4.86 5.84
N HIS A 31 6.80 -5.62 6.08
CA HIS A 31 8.13 -5.08 6.37
C HIS A 31 8.67 -4.35 5.15
N GLY A 32 8.64 -4.97 3.96
CA GLY A 32 9.05 -4.31 2.73
C GLY A 32 8.22 -3.07 2.38
N GLU A 33 6.92 -3.05 2.68
CA GLU A 33 6.08 -1.87 2.52
C GLU A 33 6.43 -0.77 3.54
N ARG A 34 6.69 -1.14 4.80
CA ARG A 34 7.06 -0.20 5.87
C ARG A 34 8.45 0.39 5.61
N SER A 35 9.42 -0.42 5.23
CA SER A 35 10.77 0.02 4.89
C SER A 35 10.75 0.95 3.68
N ARG A 36 10.00 0.61 2.61
CA ARG A 36 9.84 1.50 1.45
C ARG A 36 9.21 2.85 1.81
N ARG A 37 8.25 2.89 2.74
CA ARG A 37 7.69 4.15 3.24
C ARG A 37 8.67 5.00 4.05
N ALA A 38 9.65 4.38 4.71
CA ALA A 38 10.65 5.12 5.46
C ALA A 38 11.57 5.97 4.56
N PHE A 39 11.75 5.55 3.29
CA PHE A 39 12.53 6.32 2.31
C PHE A 39 11.81 7.59 1.82
N PHE A 40 10.49 7.66 1.97
CA PHE A 40 9.67 8.81 1.54
C PHE A 40 8.74 9.25 2.66
N PRO A 41 9.28 9.90 3.71
CA PRO A 41 8.48 10.38 4.81
C PRO A 41 7.47 11.43 4.32
N PHE A 42 6.22 11.28 4.78
CA PHE A 42 5.18 12.30 4.60
C PHE A 42 4.79 12.81 5.98
N GLU A 43 5.53 13.81 6.45
CA GLU A 43 5.34 14.43 7.76
C GLU A 43 4.11 15.33 7.79
N GLY A 44 3.52 15.51 8.97
CA GLY A 44 2.32 16.37 9.15
C GLY A 44 1.01 15.80 8.59
N GLY A 45 1.03 14.67 7.88
CA GLY A 45 -0.14 14.06 7.26
C GLY A 45 -1.07 13.28 8.20
N GLU A 46 -0.82 13.26 9.52
CA GLU A 46 -1.55 12.40 10.45
C GLU A 46 -3.00 12.83 10.67
N ALA A 47 -3.29 14.12 10.58
CA ALA A 47 -4.65 14.64 10.64
C ALA A 47 -5.45 14.39 9.35
N LEU A 48 -4.77 14.05 8.24
CA LEU A 48 -5.44 13.84 6.95
C LEU A 48 -6.18 12.51 6.94
N SER A 49 -7.37 12.52 6.32
CA SER A 49 -8.11 11.30 6.04
C SER A 49 -7.25 10.32 5.22
N PRO A 50 -7.45 9.00 5.35
CA PRO A 50 -6.65 8.03 4.62
C PRO A 50 -6.62 8.27 3.11
N LEU A 51 -7.73 8.71 2.52
CA LEU A 51 -7.83 9.02 1.10
C LEU A 51 -6.93 10.20 0.72
N VAL A 52 -7.06 11.33 1.43
CA VAL A 52 -6.28 12.54 1.18
C VAL A 52 -4.80 12.29 1.42
N ARG A 53 -4.46 11.54 2.48
CA ARG A 53 -3.07 11.16 2.80
C ARG A 53 -2.40 10.35 1.69
N ASN A 54 -3.10 9.37 1.10
CA ASN A 54 -2.52 8.58 -0.01
C ASN A 54 -2.39 9.43 -1.29
N ARG A 55 -3.33 10.35 -1.56
CA ARG A 55 -3.22 11.30 -2.68
C ARG A 55 -2.00 12.21 -2.54
N ALA A 56 -1.85 12.84 -1.37
CA ALA A 56 -0.72 13.74 -1.10
C ALA A 56 0.63 13.00 -1.21
N ARG A 57 0.74 11.78 -0.66
CA ARG A 57 1.92 10.93 -0.83
C ARG A 57 2.24 10.66 -2.31
N ASN A 58 1.23 10.38 -3.13
CA ASN A 58 1.46 10.16 -4.55
C ASN A 58 1.91 11.41 -5.30
N LEU A 59 1.46 12.59 -4.89
CA LEU A 59 1.93 13.84 -5.50
C LEU A 59 3.42 14.07 -5.21
N MET A 60 3.86 13.90 -3.96
CA MET A 60 5.28 14.02 -3.60
C MET A 60 6.16 13.01 -4.33
N LEU A 61 5.68 11.76 -4.42
CA LEU A 61 6.38 10.71 -5.16
C LEU A 61 6.45 11.02 -6.66
N ALA A 62 5.37 11.55 -7.25
CA ALA A 62 5.32 11.91 -8.66
C ALA A 62 6.29 13.06 -9.00
N GLU A 63 6.44 14.03 -8.10
CA GLU A 63 7.42 15.11 -8.26
C GLU A 63 8.86 14.55 -8.32
N ARG A 64 9.26 13.74 -7.33
CA ARG A 64 10.58 13.09 -7.34
C ARG A 64 10.77 12.18 -8.55
N TYR A 65 9.73 11.43 -8.93
CA TYR A 65 9.76 10.58 -10.12
C TYR A 65 10.00 11.40 -11.40
N GLY A 66 9.34 12.55 -11.54
CA GLY A 66 9.52 13.44 -12.70
C GLY A 66 10.96 13.97 -12.82
N LEU A 67 11.57 14.33 -11.69
CA LEU A 67 12.98 14.76 -11.66
C LEU A 67 13.92 13.63 -12.09
N LEU A 68 13.72 12.41 -11.57
CA LEU A 68 14.51 11.24 -11.97
C LEU A 68 14.31 10.93 -13.46
N LEU A 69 13.07 11.00 -13.95
CA LEU A 69 12.77 10.75 -15.35
C LEU A 69 13.49 11.74 -16.29
N ALA A 70 13.56 13.02 -15.90
CA ALA A 70 14.28 14.05 -16.66
C ALA A 70 15.79 13.78 -16.75
N ASN A 71 16.37 13.19 -15.70
CA ASN A 71 17.79 12.79 -15.68
C ASN A 71 18.07 11.49 -16.46
N ASN A 72 17.02 10.75 -16.85
CA ASN A 72 17.10 9.50 -17.59
C ASN A 72 18.18 8.53 -17.03
N PRO A 73 18.03 8.07 -15.77
CA PRO A 73 19.07 7.33 -15.08
C PRO A 73 19.34 5.99 -15.78
N THR A 74 20.62 5.66 -15.88
CA THR A 74 21.04 4.37 -16.45
C THR A 74 20.59 3.23 -15.54
N PRO A 75 20.21 2.06 -16.11
CA PRO A 75 19.81 0.90 -15.33
C PRO A 75 20.81 0.54 -14.23
N GLU A 76 20.31 -0.01 -13.13
CA GLU A 76 21.07 -0.48 -11.97
C GLU A 76 21.75 0.58 -11.09
N THR A 77 21.78 1.84 -11.53
CA THR A 77 22.21 2.99 -10.71
C THR A 77 21.29 3.22 -9.51
N GLU A 78 21.78 3.97 -8.53
CA GLU A 78 20.99 4.34 -7.36
C GLU A 78 19.73 5.11 -7.74
N GLU A 79 19.84 6.09 -8.65
CA GLU A 79 18.71 6.87 -9.17
C GLU A 79 17.68 5.98 -9.89
N TRP A 80 18.14 5.00 -10.67
CA TRP A 80 17.25 4.03 -11.32
C TRP A 80 16.53 3.13 -10.30
N ARG A 81 17.23 2.68 -9.26
CA ARG A 81 16.63 1.89 -8.17
C ARG A 81 15.60 2.71 -7.40
N GLU A 82 15.91 3.97 -7.12
CA GLU A 82 14.98 4.91 -6.48
C GLU A 82 13.73 5.12 -7.36
N MET A 83 13.91 5.38 -8.66
CA MET A 83 12.82 5.56 -9.61
C MET A 83 11.91 4.33 -9.66
N THR A 84 12.49 3.13 -9.69
CA THR A 84 11.76 1.85 -9.68
C THR A 84 10.97 1.67 -8.38
N LEU A 85 11.56 2.05 -7.26
CA LEU A 85 10.93 1.95 -5.94
C LEU A 85 9.78 2.94 -5.79
N ILE A 86 9.94 4.18 -6.27
CA ILE A 86 8.89 5.20 -6.33
C ILE A 86 7.71 4.71 -7.17
N ASN A 87 7.97 4.17 -8.37
CA ASN A 87 6.92 3.66 -9.24
C ASN A 87 6.08 2.56 -8.54
N GLY A 88 6.75 1.62 -7.87
CA GLY A 88 6.07 0.59 -7.09
C GLY A 88 5.24 1.14 -5.92
N LEU A 89 5.73 2.17 -5.22
CA LEU A 89 4.97 2.84 -4.16
C LEU A 89 3.76 3.60 -4.72
N MET A 90 3.91 4.28 -5.85
CA MET A 90 2.81 5.00 -6.50
C MET A 90 1.66 4.07 -6.87
N GLY A 91 1.96 2.89 -7.40
CA GLY A 91 0.97 1.84 -7.68
C GLY A 91 0.23 1.37 -6.42
N LEU A 92 0.95 1.10 -5.33
CA LEU A 92 0.34 0.69 -4.06
C LEU A 92 -0.61 1.75 -3.48
N HIS A 93 -0.25 3.03 -3.60
CA HIS A 93 -1.11 4.12 -3.19
C HIS A 93 -2.33 4.27 -4.11
N ALA A 94 -2.15 4.12 -5.42
CA ALA A 94 -3.25 4.16 -6.39
C ALA A 94 -4.29 3.06 -6.09
N ASP A 95 -3.84 1.82 -5.83
CA ASP A 95 -4.72 0.72 -5.42
C ASP A 95 -5.48 1.00 -4.13
N ARG A 96 -4.84 1.69 -3.17
CA ARG A 96 -5.49 2.08 -1.91
C ARG A 96 -6.51 3.19 -2.13
N ILE A 97 -6.17 4.18 -2.96
CA ILE A 97 -7.09 5.26 -3.35
C ILE A 97 -8.33 4.67 -4.02
N ALA A 98 -8.15 3.83 -5.04
CA ALA A 98 -9.26 3.18 -5.74
C ALA A 98 -10.17 2.38 -4.80
N ARG A 99 -9.60 1.63 -3.86
CA ARG A 99 -10.37 0.89 -2.85
C ARG A 99 -11.16 1.79 -1.90
N LEU A 100 -10.57 2.90 -1.45
CA LEU A 100 -11.22 3.86 -0.57
C LEU A 100 -12.34 4.60 -1.29
N GLU A 101 -12.10 5.06 -2.51
CA GLU A 101 -13.09 5.69 -3.37
C GLU A 101 -14.28 4.78 -3.63
N LEU A 102 -14.02 3.52 -4.01
CA LEU A 102 -15.08 2.53 -4.22
C LEU A 102 -15.90 2.29 -2.96
N ARG A 103 -15.26 2.26 -1.77
CA ARG A 103 -15.97 2.12 -0.50
C ARG A 103 -16.89 3.31 -0.23
N LEU A 104 -16.43 4.54 -0.47
CA LEU A 104 -17.22 5.75 -0.30
C LEU A 104 -18.40 5.79 -1.29
N ALA A 105 -18.15 5.49 -2.57
CA ALA A 105 -19.20 5.42 -3.58
C ALA A 105 -20.28 4.39 -3.22
N ARG A 106 -19.87 3.22 -2.70
CA ARG A 106 -20.80 2.18 -2.24
C ARG A 106 -21.62 2.63 -1.04
N SER A 107 -21.04 3.32 -0.06
CA SER A 107 -21.79 3.80 1.10
C SER A 107 -22.83 4.85 0.69
N VAL A 108 -22.47 5.78 -0.19
CA VAL A 108 -23.40 6.78 -0.74
C VAL A 108 -24.53 6.10 -1.51
N SER A 109 -24.22 5.15 -2.38
CA SER A 109 -25.23 4.41 -3.14
C SER A 109 -26.19 3.63 -2.24
N MET A 110 -25.67 2.96 -1.20
CA MET A 110 -26.48 2.24 -0.22
C MET A 110 -27.40 3.17 0.57
N GLN A 111 -26.92 4.35 0.94
CA GLN A 111 -27.71 5.35 1.64
C GLN A 111 -28.84 5.88 0.74
N ALA A 112 -28.53 6.27 -0.49
CA ALA A 112 -29.52 6.73 -1.47
C ALA A 112 -30.62 5.68 -1.72
N ARG A 113 -30.25 4.39 -1.83
CA ARG A 113 -31.22 3.29 -1.96
C ARG A 113 -32.14 3.16 -0.75
N ARG A 114 -31.63 3.36 0.47
CA ARG A 114 -32.44 3.33 1.69
C ARG A 114 -33.40 4.51 1.76
N ASP A 115 -32.94 5.69 1.40
CA ASP A 115 -33.76 6.90 1.42
C ASP A 115 -34.88 6.83 0.38
N LEU A 116 -34.58 6.34 -0.84
CA LEU A 116 -35.61 6.06 -1.85
C LEU A 116 -36.67 5.06 -1.36
N ARG A 117 -36.27 4.01 -0.64
CA ARG A 117 -37.22 3.04 -0.05
C ARG A 117 -38.10 3.68 1.03
N ARG A 118 -37.54 4.61 1.83
CA ARG A 118 -38.31 5.35 2.84
C ARG A 118 -39.35 6.24 2.18
N VAL A 119 -38.95 7.04 1.19
CA VAL A 119 -39.86 7.92 0.43
C VAL A 119 -40.98 7.13 -0.24
N LYS A 120 -40.67 5.99 -0.88
CA LYS A 120 -41.69 5.12 -1.47
C LYS A 120 -42.69 4.57 -0.45
N LYS A 121 -42.24 4.27 0.78
CA LYS A 121 -43.13 3.80 1.84
C LYS A 121 -44.00 4.93 2.40
N SER A 122 -43.46 6.14 2.53
CA SER A 122 -44.19 7.29 3.08
C SER A 122 -45.14 7.97 2.08
N GLY A 123 -44.91 7.82 0.77
CA GLY A 123 -45.78 8.34 -0.29
C GLY A 123 -46.84 7.35 -0.79
N ALA A 124 -46.99 6.19 -0.14
CA ALA A 124 -47.99 5.17 -0.47
C ALA A 124 -49.23 5.22 0.46
N CYS A 125 -49.49 6.38 1.08
CA CYS A 125 -50.71 6.67 1.82
C CYS A 125 -51.73 7.38 0.93
#